data_AF-A0A8J5CJU0-F1
#
_entry.id   AF-A0A8J5CJU0-F1
#
_cell.length_a   1.000
_cell.length_b   1.000
_cell.length_c   1.000
_cell.angle_alpha   90.00
_cell.angle_beta   90.00
_cell.angle_gamma   90.00
#
_symmetry.space_group_name_H-M   'P 1'
#
loop_
_entity.id
_entity.type
_entity.pdbx_description
1 polymer ?
#
loop_
_entity_poly.entity_id
_entity_poly.type
_entity_poly.pdbx_seq_one_letter_code
_entity_poly.pdbx_strand_id
1 'polypeptide(L)'
;MMRWVCGRMLCSGPSREERRGGETKKDEYLSDRLPMSLKVLSEYLGSKTWLIGEQITIPDFIIYEVLDIHLLLYKSCLDEFKNLRCYHKRFEALPAIKSYMASPRFIKSPINGSTAKIENK
;
A
#
# COMPACT_ATOMS: atom_id res chain seq x y z
N MET A 1 -32.45 38.70 26.93
CA MET A 1 -32.21 37.25 26.78
C MET A 1 -31.72 36.99 25.36
N MET A 2 -30.42 37.07 25.12
CA MET A 2 -29.83 36.71 23.82
C MET A 2 -29.58 35.20 23.80
N ARG A 3 -30.26 34.47 22.90
CA ARG A 3 -29.97 33.07 22.63
C ARG A 3 -29.08 33.00 21.40
N TRP A 4 -27.80 32.73 21.61
CA TRP A 4 -26.90 32.19 20.59
C TRP A 4 -27.38 30.77 20.24
N VAL A 5 -27.88 30.57 19.03
CA VAL A 5 -28.04 29.21 18.48
C VAL A 5 -26.71 28.88 17.82
N CYS A 6 -25.96 27.99 18.46
CA CYS A 6 -24.70 27.45 17.94
C CYS A 6 -24.91 26.95 16.50
N GLY A 7 -24.19 27.56 15.56
CA GLY A 7 -24.20 27.20 14.16
C GLY A 7 -23.86 25.72 13.99
N ARG A 8 -24.84 24.96 13.51
CA ARG A 8 -24.61 23.63 12.98
C ARG A 8 -24.00 23.85 11.60
N MET A 9 -22.66 23.94 11.52
CA MET A 9 -21.95 23.78 10.26
C MET A 9 -22.23 22.36 9.80
N LEU A 10 -23.24 22.21 8.94
CA LEU A 10 -23.50 20.99 8.20
C LEU A 10 -22.27 20.80 7.31
N CYS A 11 -21.30 20.01 7.77
CA CYS A 11 -20.35 19.37 6.88
C CYS A 11 -21.19 18.43 6.01
N SER A 12 -21.71 18.92 4.90
CA SER A 12 -22.28 18.10 3.84
C SER A 12 -21.22 17.08 3.46
N GLY A 13 -21.41 15.82 3.87
CA GLY A 13 -20.57 14.73 3.42
C GLY A 13 -20.56 14.70 1.89
N PRO A 14 -19.46 14.25 1.26
CA PRO A 14 -19.31 14.33 -0.19
C PRO A 14 -20.49 13.68 -0.90
N SER A 15 -20.88 14.32 -2.01
CA SER A 15 -21.99 13.91 -2.86
C SER A 15 -21.84 12.45 -3.32
N ARG A 16 -22.95 11.77 -3.63
CA ARG A 16 -22.94 10.36 -4.12
C ARG A 16 -22.13 10.22 -5.43
N GLU A 17 -21.95 11.31 -6.16
CA GLU A 17 -21.13 11.41 -7.37
C GLU A 17 -19.63 11.48 -7.06
N GLU A 18 -19.22 12.26 -6.05
CA GLU A 18 -17.84 12.26 -5.53
C GLU A 18 -17.43 10.95 -4.84
N ARG A 19 -18.41 10.21 -4.28
CA ARG A 19 -18.17 8.85 -3.78
C ARG A 19 -17.88 7.87 -4.94
N ARG A 20 -18.66 7.92 -6.03
CA ARG A 20 -18.41 7.12 -7.25
C ARG A 20 -17.10 7.47 -7.95
N GLY A 21 -16.74 8.75 -8.02
CA GLY A 21 -15.52 9.19 -8.70
C GLY A 21 -14.21 8.72 -8.05
N GLY A 22 -14.26 8.28 -6.79
CA GLY A 22 -13.12 7.63 -6.12
C GLY A 22 -12.99 6.14 -6.46
N GLU A 23 -14.11 5.44 -6.63
CA GLU A 23 -14.14 4.04 -7.02
C GLU A 23 -13.63 3.86 -8.46
N THR A 24 -14.06 4.70 -9.40
CA THR A 24 -13.63 4.61 -10.80
C THR A 24 -12.12 4.81 -10.99
N LYS A 25 -11.51 5.75 -10.26
CA LYS A 25 -10.05 5.99 -10.32
C LYS A 25 -9.25 4.87 -9.68
N LYS A 26 -9.79 4.26 -8.61
CA LYS A 26 -9.18 3.09 -7.98
C LYS A 26 -9.21 1.90 -8.93
N ASP A 27 -10.35 1.67 -9.58
CA ASP A 27 -10.51 0.55 -10.50
C ASP A 27 -9.58 0.67 -11.71
N GLU A 28 -9.50 1.85 -12.34
CA GLU A 28 -8.55 2.15 -13.43
C GLU A 28 -7.08 1.94 -13.00
N TYR A 29 -6.75 2.37 -11.78
CA TYR A 29 -5.42 2.16 -11.23
C TYR A 29 -5.09 0.66 -11.07
N LEU A 30 -6.04 -0.11 -10.54
CA LEU A 30 -5.88 -1.54 -10.30
C LEU A 30 -5.88 -2.36 -11.60
N SER A 31 -6.66 -1.98 -12.61
CA SER A 31 -6.75 -2.71 -13.87
C SER A 31 -5.57 -2.44 -14.80
N ASP A 32 -5.09 -1.19 -14.85
CA ASP A 32 -4.18 -0.77 -15.93
C ASP A 32 -2.81 -0.35 -15.40
N ARG A 33 -2.78 0.59 -14.45
CA ARG A 33 -1.55 1.25 -14.03
C ARG A 33 -0.69 0.35 -13.15
N LEU A 34 -1.31 -0.31 -12.17
CA LEU A 34 -0.61 -1.18 -11.23
C LEU A 34 0.07 -2.38 -11.91
N PRO A 35 -0.63 -3.19 -12.75
CA PRO A 35 0.01 -4.32 -13.42
C PRO A 35 1.16 -3.88 -14.34
N MET A 36 1.04 -2.72 -15.00
CA MET A 36 2.08 -2.17 -15.84
C MET A 36 3.33 -1.79 -15.03
N SER A 37 3.17 -1.10 -13.89
CA SER A 37 4.30 -0.75 -13.01
C SER A 37 4.95 -1.99 -12.40
N LEU A 38 4.16 -2.98 -11.97
CA LEU A 38 4.67 -4.24 -11.44
C LEU A 38 5.42 -5.05 -12.49
N LYS A 39 4.97 -5.01 -13.75
CA LYS A 39 5.68 -5.65 -14.86
C LYS A 39 7.08 -5.03 -15.06
N VAL A 40 7.17 -3.70 -15.09
CA VAL A 40 8.47 -3.00 -15.21
C VAL A 40 9.39 -3.35 -14.04
N LEU A 41 8.87 -3.35 -12.81
CA LEU A 41 9.66 -3.72 -11.63
C LEU A 41 10.10 -5.20 -11.68
N SER A 42 9.23 -6.10 -12.10
CA SER A 42 9.51 -7.51 -12.28
C SER A 42 10.62 -7.74 -13.31
N GLU A 43 10.55 -7.06 -14.46
CA GLU A 43 11.57 -7.12 -15.51
C GLU A 43 12.90 -6.57 -15.01
N TYR A 44 12.88 -5.45 -14.28
CA TYR A 44 14.08 -4.86 -13.69
C TYR A 44 14.73 -5.79 -12.65
N LEU A 45 13.94 -6.37 -11.75
CA LEU A 45 14.45 -7.33 -10.77
C LEU A 45 15.03 -8.56 -11.48
N GLY A 46 14.32 -9.08 -12.49
CA GLY A 46 14.74 -10.23 -13.28
C GLY A 46 15.09 -11.42 -12.39
N SER A 47 16.34 -11.87 -12.46
CA SER A 47 16.91 -12.95 -11.64
C SER A 47 17.69 -12.48 -10.41
N LYS A 48 17.79 -11.17 -10.17
CA LYS A 48 18.58 -10.63 -9.05
C LYS A 48 17.95 -11.01 -7.71
N THR A 49 18.79 -11.20 -6.70
CA THR A 49 18.34 -11.47 -5.32
C THR A 49 17.80 -10.19 -4.67
N TRP A 50 18.48 -9.07 -4.85
CA TRP A 50 18.04 -7.75 -4.41
C TRP A 50 18.10 -6.77 -5.56
N LEU A 51 17.57 -5.56 -5.39
CA LEU A 51 17.54 -4.58 -6.47
C LEU A 51 18.96 -4.28 -7.01
N ILE A 52 19.94 -4.22 -6.10
CA ILE A 52 21.34 -3.92 -6.41
C ILE A 52 22.22 -5.15 -6.10
N GLY A 53 21.97 -6.25 -6.81
CA GLY A 53 22.83 -7.43 -6.80
C GLY A 53 22.49 -8.44 -5.69
N GLU A 54 23.51 -8.86 -4.94
CA GLU A 54 23.42 -9.97 -3.97
C GLU A 54 23.23 -9.53 -2.52
N GLN A 55 23.51 -8.27 -2.20
CA GLN A 55 23.35 -7.71 -0.86
C GLN A 55 22.09 -6.85 -0.77
N ILE A 56 21.44 -6.87 0.39
CA ILE A 56 20.31 -6.01 0.64
C ILE A 56 20.78 -4.55 0.80
N THR A 57 20.01 -3.63 0.22
CA THR A 57 20.28 -2.20 0.24
C THR A 57 19.06 -1.41 0.70
N ILE A 58 19.22 -0.12 1.01
CA ILE A 58 18.11 0.75 1.46
C ILE A 58 16.93 0.76 0.45
N PRO A 59 17.15 0.82 -0.87
CA PRO A 59 16.06 0.71 -1.85
C PRO A 59 15.17 -0.52 -1.69
N ASP A 60 15.70 -1.64 -1.19
CA ASP A 60 14.91 -2.85 -1.01
C ASP A 60 13.85 -2.69 0.08
N PHE A 61 14.11 -1.87 1.10
CA PHE A 61 13.13 -1.56 2.14
C PHE A 61 11.98 -0.72 1.58
N ILE A 62 12.30 0.26 0.73
CA ILE A 62 11.31 1.12 0.09
C ILE A 62 10.43 0.30 -0.85
N ILE A 63 11.03 -0.56 -1.67
CA ILE A 63 10.26 -1.41 -2.59
C ILE A 63 9.43 -2.44 -1.83
N TYR A 64 9.93 -3.03 -0.73
CA TYR A 64 9.13 -3.89 0.13
C TYR A 64 7.88 -3.16 0.66
N GLU A 65 8.05 -1.97 1.25
CA GLU A 65 6.95 -1.18 1.80
C GLU A 65 5.91 -0.83 0.73
N VAL A 66 6.36 -0.41 -0.45
CA VAL A 66 5.47 -0.14 -1.59
C VAL A 66 4.70 -1.41 -1.98
N LEU A 67 5.36 -2.56 -2.09
CA LEU A 67 4.68 -3.82 -2.44
C LEU A 67 3.67 -4.25 -1.37
N ASP A 68 3.99 -4.08 -0.08
CA ASP A 68 3.10 -4.43 1.04
C ASP A 68 1.82 -3.57 1.01
N ILE A 69 1.95 -2.26 0.76
CA ILE A 69 0.80 -1.36 0.57
C ILE A 69 -0.08 -1.81 -0.59
N HIS A 70 0.50 -2.26 -1.71
CA HIS A 70 -0.27 -2.76 -2.85
C HIS A 70 -0.96 -4.10 -2.56
N LEU A 71 -0.34 -4.98 -1.76
CA LEU A 71 -0.95 -6.23 -1.32
C LEU A 71 -2.14 -6.00 -0.39
N LEU A 72 -2.08 -4.95 0.43
CA LEU A 72 -3.20 -4.54 1.27
C LEU A 72 -4.34 -3.96 0.40
N LEU A 73 -4.00 -3.12 -0.57
CA LEU A 73 -4.96 -2.54 -1.53
C LEU A 73 -5.63 -3.60 -2.43
N TYR A 74 -4.86 -4.55 -2.96
CA TYR A 74 -5.29 -5.61 -3.86
C TYR A 74 -4.44 -6.88 -3.66
N LYS A 75 -4.97 -7.82 -2.87
CA LYS A 75 -4.24 -9.01 -2.36
C LYS A 75 -3.60 -9.90 -3.42
N SER A 76 -4.19 -9.97 -4.61
CA SER A 76 -3.71 -10.81 -5.72
C SER A 76 -2.81 -10.07 -6.72
N CYS A 77 -2.41 -8.83 -6.43
CA CYS A 77 -1.62 -8.01 -7.37
C CYS A 77 -0.27 -8.62 -7.77
N LEU A 78 0.31 -9.51 -6.94
CA LEU A 78 1.59 -10.15 -7.21
C LEU A 78 1.47 -11.60 -7.75
N ASP A 79 0.26 -12.12 -7.97
CA ASP A 79 0.09 -13.53 -8.34
C ASP A 79 0.69 -13.88 -9.71
N GLU A 80 0.66 -12.93 -10.64
CA GLU A 80 1.27 -13.04 -11.96
C GLU A 80 2.80 -12.86 -11.94
N PHE A 81 3.35 -12.25 -10.89
CA PHE A 81 4.77 -11.88 -10.77
C PHE A 81 5.49 -12.75 -9.73
N LYS A 82 5.79 -14.02 -10.10
CA LYS A 82 6.41 -15.00 -9.19
C LYS A 82 7.70 -14.50 -8.54
N ASN A 83 8.55 -13.79 -9.28
CA ASN A 83 9.80 -13.21 -8.77
C ASN A 83 9.55 -12.13 -7.70
N LEU A 84 8.60 -11.23 -7.91
CA LEU A 84 8.22 -10.21 -6.92
C LEU A 84 7.62 -10.83 -5.66
N ARG A 85 6.79 -11.87 -5.82
CA ARG A 85 6.27 -12.62 -4.66
C ARG A 85 7.38 -13.30 -3.87
N CYS A 86 8.36 -13.89 -4.55
CA CYS A 86 9.53 -14.48 -3.89
C CYS A 86 10.40 -13.41 -3.22
N TYR A 87 10.58 -12.26 -3.86
CA TYR A 87 11.31 -11.11 -3.32
C TYR A 87 10.66 -10.58 -2.03
N HIS A 88 9.34 -10.36 -2.03
CA HIS A 88 8.58 -9.94 -0.86
C HIS A 88 8.75 -10.92 0.31
N LYS A 89 8.55 -12.23 0.06
CA LYS A 89 8.72 -13.27 1.08
C LYS A 89 10.16 -13.36 1.60
N ARG A 90 11.15 -13.17 0.73
CA ARG A 90 12.57 -13.18 1.10
C ARG A 90 12.90 -12.04 2.06
N PHE A 91 12.32 -10.85 1.82
CA PHE A 91 12.50 -9.69 2.71
C PHE A 91 11.94 -9.98 4.12
N GLU A 92 10.72 -10.51 4.22
CA GLU A 92 10.11 -10.88 5.51
C GLU A 92 10.86 -12.00 6.24
N ALA A 93 11.54 -12.87 5.49
CA ALA A 93 12.33 -13.97 6.04
C ALA A 93 13.68 -13.53 6.64
N LEU A 94 14.11 -12.28 6.43
CA LEU A 94 15.34 -11.76 7.03
C LEU A 94 15.25 -11.83 8.56
N PRO A 95 16.24 -12.40 9.27
CA PRO A 95 16.13 -12.63 10.71
C PRO A 95 15.78 -11.38 11.54
N ALA A 96 16.39 -10.23 11.20
CA ALA A 96 16.12 -8.96 11.86
C ALA A 96 14.71 -8.44 11.59
N ILE A 97 14.23 -8.54 10.34
CA ILE A 97 12.89 -8.12 9.94
C ILE A 97 11.83 -9.03 10.58
N LYS A 98 12.02 -10.34 10.50
CA LYS A 98 11.14 -11.33 11.14
C LYS A 98 11.02 -11.10 12.65
N SER A 99 12.15 -10.82 13.31
CA SER A 99 12.18 -10.49 14.75
C SER A 99 11.46 -9.17 15.04
N TYR A 100 11.67 -8.14 14.21
CA TYR A 100 10.98 -6.86 14.33
C TYR A 100 9.47 -7.00 14.17
N MET A 101 9.00 -7.71 13.13
CA MET A 101 7.58 -7.95 12.84
C MET A 101 6.87 -8.76 13.94
N ALA A 102 7.60 -9.61 14.66
CA ALA A 102 7.08 -10.34 15.82
C ALA A 102 7.06 -9.50 17.12
N SER A 103 7.72 -8.35 17.14
CA SER A 103 7.81 -7.49 18.33
C SER A 103 6.59 -6.58 18.48
N PRO A 104 6.23 -6.15 19.70
CA PRO A 104 5.13 -5.21 19.92
C PRO A 104 5.39 -3.81 19.34
N ARG A 105 6.60 -3.54 18.85
CA ARG A 105 6.97 -2.29 18.17
C ARG A 105 6.50 -2.25 16.73
N PHE A 106 6.15 -3.40 16.15
CA PHE A 106 5.71 -3.46 14.77
C PHE A 106 4.28 -2.93 14.64
N ILE A 107 4.12 -1.89 13.84
CA ILE A 107 2.84 -1.27 13.55
C ILE A 107 2.45 -1.67 12.12
N LYS A 108 1.51 -2.61 12.00
CA LYS A 108 1.00 -3.05 10.69
C LYS A 108 -0.12 -2.16 10.15
N SER A 109 -0.87 -1.51 11.05
CA SER A 109 -2.02 -0.68 10.71
C SER A 109 -2.37 0.27 11.86
N PRO A 110 -3.00 1.44 11.60
CA PRO A 110 -3.38 1.97 10.29
C PRO A 110 -2.18 2.56 9.53
N ILE A 111 -2.17 2.39 8.20
CA ILE A 111 -1.10 2.92 7.33
C ILE A 111 -1.36 4.39 7.03
N ASN A 112 -2.63 4.73 6.78
CA ASN A 112 -3.05 6.06 6.43
C ASN A 112 -3.63 6.82 7.62
N GLY A 113 -3.66 8.15 7.52
CA GLY A 113 -4.37 8.99 8.47
C GLY A 113 -5.89 8.81 8.40
N SER A 114 -6.60 9.11 9.49
CA SER A 114 -8.03 8.88 9.69
C SER A 114 -8.98 9.52 8.66
N THR A 115 -8.48 10.45 7.84
CA THR A 115 -9.25 11.14 6.79
C THR A 115 -9.14 10.47 5.42
N ALA A 116 -8.22 9.50 5.24
CA ALA A 116 -8.10 8.74 4.00
C ALA A 116 -9.36 7.91 3.70
N LYS A 117 -9.60 7.65 2.41
CA LYS A 117 -10.74 6.83 1.94
C LYS A 117 -10.35 5.36 1.75
N ILE A 118 -9.05 5.07 1.75
CA ILE A 118 -8.47 3.75 1.48
C ILE A 118 -7.78 3.29 2.76
N GLU A 119 -8.19 2.11 3.23
CA GLU A 119 -7.63 1.42 4.40
C GLU A 119 -7.53 2.25 5.70
N ASN A 120 -8.65 2.87 6.09
CA ASN A 120 -8.84 3.30 7.47
C ASN A 120 -9.69 2.25 8.18
N LYS A 121 -9.09 1.54 9.14
CA LYS A 121 -9.81 0.78 10.16
C LYS A 121 -10.05 1.67 11.36
#